data_AF-A0A3P7WJU6-F1
#
_entry.id   AF-A0A3P7WJU6-F1
#
_cell.length_a   1.000
_cell.length_b   1.000
_cell.length_c   1.000
_cell.angle_alpha   90.00
_cell.angle_beta   90.00
_cell.angle_gamma   90.00
#
_symmetry.space_group_name_H-M   'P 1'
#
loop_
_entity.id
_entity.type
_entity.pdbx_description
1 polymer ?
#
loop_
_entity_poly.entity_id
_entity_poly.type
_entity_poly.pdbx_seq_one_letter_code
_entity_poly.pdbx_strand_id
1 'polypeptide(L)'
;MFKVFAEWNKGPLDSYLIEITSHILKFKDENKQTLLPNIRDAAGQKGTGKWTGIVALNYGVPLTLIGEAVFARCLSSLKDDRVAAAKVLPGPNPDKAGIVGDRKAFCEHIRKALYASKIISYAQGFMLLAEANRVFNWNLNFGAIALMWRGGCIIRSRFLGEIKKAFDTNPKLSNLLMDTFFLNAIKKCQVSCL
;
A
#
# COMPACT_ATOMS: atom_id res chain seq x y z
N MET A 1 -0.84 16.50 9.33
CA MET A 1 -0.69 15.11 8.83
C MET A 1 0.16 14.20 9.73
N PHE A 2 1.33 14.60 10.25
CA PHE A 2 2.16 13.66 11.05
C PHE A 2 1.43 13.03 12.26
N LYS A 3 0.62 13.82 13.00
CA LYS A 3 -0.20 13.32 14.12
C LYS A 3 -1.19 12.22 13.69
N VAL A 4 -1.73 12.32 12.48
CA VAL A 4 -2.68 11.34 11.92
C VAL A 4 -1.98 10.02 11.66
N PHE A 5 -0.81 10.03 11.00
CA PHE A 5 -0.02 8.81 10.77
C PHE A 5 0.50 8.21 12.08
N ALA A 6 0.91 9.05 13.05
CA ALA A 6 1.31 8.58 14.38
C ALA A 6 0.17 7.87 15.12
N GLU A 7 -1.07 8.34 14.96
CA GLU A 7 -2.25 7.68 15.52
C GLU A 7 -2.59 6.38 14.78
N TRP A 8 -2.54 6.39 13.44
CA TRP A 8 -2.76 5.19 12.63
C TRP A 8 -1.78 4.06 12.96
N ASN A 9 -0.53 4.41 13.32
CA ASN A 9 0.50 3.45 13.69
C ASN A 9 0.21 2.71 15.00
N LYS A 10 -0.68 3.22 15.86
CA LYS A 10 -1.09 2.54 17.10
C LYS A 10 -2.16 1.48 16.86
N GLY A 11 -2.72 1.43 15.65
CA GLY A 11 -3.87 0.60 15.29
C GLY A 11 -3.52 -0.50 14.28
N PRO A 12 -4.52 -0.93 13.48
CA PRO A 12 -4.33 -1.99 12.46
C PRO A 12 -3.30 -1.67 11.37
N LEU A 13 -2.94 -0.39 11.20
CA LEU A 13 -1.94 0.08 10.24
C LEU A 13 -0.52 0.08 10.81
N ASP A 14 -0.32 -0.34 12.07
CA ASP A 14 1.01 -0.53 12.69
C ASP A 14 1.98 -1.19 11.70
N SER A 15 2.99 -0.41 11.31
CA SER A 15 4.01 -0.84 10.37
C SER A 15 5.17 0.14 10.32
N TYR A 16 6.34 -0.37 9.94
CA TYR A 16 7.52 0.47 9.75
C TYR A 16 7.28 1.63 8.77
N LEU A 17 6.57 1.37 7.65
CA LEU A 17 6.28 2.40 6.64
C LEU A 17 5.38 3.52 7.17
N ILE A 18 4.37 3.21 7.99
CA ILE A 18 3.50 4.22 8.62
C ILE A 18 4.27 5.02 9.66
N GLU A 19 5.10 4.35 10.46
CA GLU A 19 6.00 4.97 11.43
C GLU A 19 6.92 6.00 10.77
N ILE A 20 7.73 5.60 9.78
CA ILE A 20 8.67 6.52 9.12
C ILE A 20 7.95 7.63 8.38
N THR A 21 6.74 7.38 7.85
CA THR A 21 5.93 8.44 7.21
C THR A 21 5.59 9.52 8.22
N SER A 22 5.23 9.14 9.46
CA SER A 22 4.99 10.11 10.53
C SER A 22 6.24 10.93 10.88
N HIS A 23 7.43 10.30 10.87
CA HIS A 23 8.70 10.98 11.14
C HIS A 23 9.09 11.93 9.99
N ILE A 24 8.96 11.48 8.73
CA ILE A 24 9.23 12.29 7.52
C ILE A 24 8.34 13.53 7.50
N LEU A 25 7.04 13.38 7.81
CA LEU A 25 6.10 14.50 7.86
C LEU A 25 6.40 15.52 8.99
N LYS A 26 7.14 15.11 10.01
CA LYS A 26 7.56 15.97 11.14
C LYS A 26 8.94 16.58 10.95
N PHE A 27 9.76 16.01 10.07
CA PHE A 27 11.16 16.38 9.90
C PHE A 27 11.31 17.83 9.42
N LYS A 28 12.27 18.53 10.04
CA LYS A 28 12.65 19.90 9.68
C LYS A 28 14.12 19.94 9.28
N ASP A 29 14.42 20.74 8.27
CA ASP A 29 15.79 21.00 7.83
C ASP A 29 16.53 21.97 8.78
N GLU A 30 17.78 22.29 8.43
CA GLU A 30 18.66 23.20 9.18
C GLU A 30 18.06 24.61 9.33
N ASN A 31 17.21 25.01 8.40
CA ASN A 31 16.49 26.29 8.40
C ASN A 31 15.17 26.23 9.19
N LYS A 32 14.90 25.12 9.90
CA LYS A 32 13.67 24.85 10.65
C LYS A 32 12.40 24.77 9.78
N GLN A 33 12.55 24.61 8.46
CA GLN A 33 11.46 24.43 7.51
C GLN A 33 11.13 22.95 7.35
N THR A 34 9.87 22.62 7.04
CA THR A 34 9.49 21.23 6.75
C THR A 34 10.18 20.80 5.46
N LEU A 35 10.96 19.71 5.51
CA LEU A 35 11.77 19.27 4.36
C LEU A 35 10.92 18.71 3.21
N LEU A 36 9.85 17.97 3.52
CA LEU A 36 9.10 17.19 2.52
C LEU A 36 8.63 18.01 1.29
N PRO A 37 8.04 19.21 1.43
CA PRO A 37 7.67 20.04 0.28
C PRO A 37 8.83 20.45 -0.63
N ASN A 38 10.07 20.42 -0.14
CA ASN A 38 11.26 20.80 -0.89
C ASN A 38 11.89 19.63 -1.66
N ILE A 39 11.36 18.41 -1.49
CA ILE A 39 11.83 17.22 -2.20
C ILE A 39 11.19 17.15 -3.59
N ARG A 40 12.01 16.94 -4.63
CA ARG A 40 11.54 16.75 -6.00
C ARG A 40 10.62 15.51 -6.09
N ASP A 41 9.42 15.71 -6.61
CA ASP A 41 8.37 14.70 -6.80
C ASP A 41 8.62 13.79 -8.02
N ALA A 42 9.81 13.19 -8.08
CA ALA A 42 10.22 12.25 -9.13
C ALA A 42 10.81 10.99 -8.47
N ALA A 43 10.00 9.93 -8.37
CA ALA A 43 10.38 8.71 -7.69
C ALA A 43 11.33 7.86 -8.54
N GLY A 44 12.49 7.53 -7.99
CA GLY A 44 13.41 6.55 -8.58
C GLY A 44 12.95 5.10 -8.38
N GLN A 45 13.50 4.17 -9.17
CA GLN A 45 13.32 2.73 -8.99
C GLN A 45 14.53 1.93 -9.50
N LYS A 46 14.81 0.78 -8.88
CA LYS A 46 15.93 -0.11 -9.24
C LYS A 46 15.50 -1.38 -10.00
N GLY A 47 14.22 -1.47 -10.39
CA GLY A 47 13.71 -2.53 -11.27
C GLY A 47 12.93 -3.67 -10.59
N THR A 48 13.14 -3.95 -9.29
CA THR A 48 12.48 -5.10 -8.62
C THR A 48 10.95 -5.05 -8.68
N GLY A 49 10.34 -3.87 -8.50
CA GLY A 49 8.88 -3.71 -8.66
C GLY A 49 8.39 -3.96 -10.09
N LYS A 50 9.15 -3.50 -11.10
CA LYS A 50 8.87 -3.75 -12.52
C LYS A 50 8.92 -5.25 -12.82
N TRP A 51 9.90 -5.97 -12.28
CA TRP A 51 10.00 -7.42 -12.45
C TRP A 51 8.78 -8.14 -11.89
N THR A 52 8.29 -7.78 -10.70
CA THR A 52 7.07 -8.38 -10.15
C THR A 52 5.86 -8.17 -11.06
N GLY A 53 5.71 -6.97 -11.64
CA GLY A 53 4.64 -6.68 -12.60
C GLY A 53 4.75 -7.50 -13.89
N ILE A 54 5.96 -7.65 -14.45
CA ILE A 54 6.20 -8.49 -15.64
C ILE A 54 5.87 -9.95 -15.36
N VAL A 55 6.33 -10.47 -14.21
CA VAL A 55 6.06 -11.86 -13.80
C VAL A 55 4.56 -12.10 -13.65
N ALA A 56 3.83 -11.15 -13.06
CA ALA A 56 2.37 -11.25 -12.95
C ALA A 56 1.68 -11.32 -14.32
N LEU A 57 2.11 -10.50 -15.29
CA LEU A 57 1.60 -10.53 -16.66
C LEU A 57 1.90 -11.86 -17.35
N ASN A 58 3.13 -12.37 -17.22
CA ASN A 58 3.54 -13.64 -17.82
C ASN A 58 2.71 -14.83 -17.31
N TYR A 59 2.29 -14.81 -16.05
CA TYR A 59 1.49 -15.87 -15.42
C TYR A 59 -0.02 -15.58 -15.38
N GLY A 60 -0.48 -14.48 -15.99
CA GLY A 60 -1.91 -14.14 -16.01
C GLY A 60 -2.52 -13.87 -14.63
N VAL A 61 -1.73 -13.37 -13.67
CA VAL A 61 -2.18 -13.08 -12.30
C VAL A 61 -2.50 -11.59 -12.16
N PRO A 62 -3.68 -11.20 -11.63
CA PRO A 62 -4.10 -9.79 -11.53
C PRO A 62 -3.39 -9.05 -10.39
N LEU A 63 -2.13 -8.66 -10.60
CA LEU A 63 -1.32 -7.89 -9.64
C LEU A 63 -1.48 -6.37 -9.81
N THR A 64 -2.73 -5.90 -9.81
CA THR A 64 -3.07 -4.54 -10.25
C THR A 64 -2.44 -3.45 -9.39
N LEU A 65 -2.46 -3.58 -8.05
CA LEU A 65 -2.01 -2.50 -7.18
C LEU A 65 -0.49 -2.29 -7.24
N ILE A 66 0.30 -3.36 -7.31
CA ILE A 66 1.76 -3.25 -7.48
C ILE A 66 2.09 -2.74 -8.88
N GLY A 67 1.33 -3.16 -9.91
CA GLY A 67 1.42 -2.59 -11.26
C GLY A 67 1.22 -1.08 -11.27
N GLU A 68 0.12 -0.59 -10.69
CA GLU A 68 -0.15 0.84 -10.56
C GLU A 68 0.90 1.57 -9.72
N ALA A 69 1.44 0.93 -8.67
CA ALA A 69 2.53 1.51 -7.89
C ALA A 69 3.82 1.71 -8.72
N VAL A 70 4.08 0.86 -9.72
CA VAL A 70 5.18 1.04 -10.67
C VAL A 70 4.86 2.14 -11.67
N PHE A 71 3.65 2.16 -12.23
CA PHE A 71 3.24 3.21 -13.17
C PHE A 71 3.20 4.60 -12.53
N ALA A 72 2.76 4.72 -11.29
CA ALA A 72 2.79 5.98 -10.55
C ALA A 72 4.22 6.55 -10.41
N ARG A 73 5.23 5.68 -10.26
CA ARG A 73 6.64 6.12 -10.25
C ARG A 73 7.06 6.62 -11.63
N CYS A 74 6.75 5.86 -12.69
CA CYS A 74 7.02 6.28 -14.06
C CYS A 74 6.39 7.65 -14.36
N LEU A 75 5.12 7.84 -14.00
CA LEU A 75 4.40 9.11 -14.18
C LEU A 75 5.05 10.25 -13.38
N SER A 76 5.51 9.99 -12.16
CA SER A 76 6.20 11.01 -11.35
C SER A 76 7.50 11.48 -12.00
N SER A 77 8.22 10.60 -12.70
CA SER A 77 9.46 10.92 -13.42
C SER A 77 9.24 11.82 -14.65
N LEU A 78 8.05 11.82 -15.24
CA LEU A 78 7.65 12.70 -16.34
C LEU A 78 7.35 14.13 -15.82
N LYS A 79 8.27 14.72 -15.05
CA LYS A 79 8.04 15.99 -14.33
C LYS A 79 7.73 17.15 -15.29
N ASP A 80 8.52 17.30 -16.34
CA ASP A 80 8.41 18.43 -17.26
C ASP A 80 7.10 18.34 -18.05
N ASP A 81 6.74 17.14 -18.51
CA ASP A 81 5.45 16.86 -19.14
C ASP A 81 4.27 17.16 -18.20
N ARG A 82 4.34 16.74 -16.93
CA ARG A 82 3.29 17.03 -15.94
C ARG A 82 3.15 18.53 -15.70
N VAL A 83 4.26 19.28 -15.63
CA VAL A 83 4.23 20.73 -15.44
C VAL A 83 3.67 21.44 -16.68
N ALA A 84 4.00 20.98 -17.89
CA ALA A 84 3.42 21.49 -19.13
C ALA A 84 1.92 21.19 -19.20
N ALA A 85 1.52 19.94 -18.91
CA ALA A 85 0.13 19.51 -18.92
C ALA A 85 -0.74 20.28 -17.92
N ALA A 86 -0.23 20.58 -16.72
CA ALA A 86 -0.95 21.34 -15.70
C ALA A 86 -1.33 22.77 -16.13
N LYS A 87 -0.67 23.33 -17.16
CA LYS A 87 -1.00 24.66 -17.71
C LYS A 87 -2.16 24.64 -18.70
N VAL A 88 -2.46 23.48 -19.29
CA VAL A 88 -3.40 23.35 -20.41
C VAL A 88 -4.59 22.45 -20.08
N LEU A 89 -4.43 21.49 -19.19
CA LEU A 89 -5.51 20.58 -18.80
C LEU A 89 -6.43 21.26 -17.78
N PRO A 90 -7.75 21.32 -18.04
CA PRO A 90 -8.71 21.77 -17.05
C PRO A 90 -8.80 20.74 -15.90
N GLY A 91 -9.18 21.22 -14.72
CA GLY A 91 -9.44 20.37 -13.57
C GLY A 91 -10.44 21.02 -12.61
N PRO A 92 -11.06 20.22 -11.72
CA PRO A 92 -11.91 20.79 -10.67
C PRO A 92 -11.06 21.70 -9.79
N ASN A 93 -11.57 22.89 -9.48
CA ASN A 93 -10.89 23.80 -8.55
C ASN A 93 -11.12 23.28 -7.12
N PRO A 94 -10.08 22.83 -6.39
CA PRO A 94 -10.23 22.27 -5.05
C PRO A 94 -10.79 23.29 -4.06
N ASP A 95 -10.47 24.58 -4.23
CA ASP A 95 -10.97 25.67 -3.38
C ASP A 95 -12.47 25.91 -3.61
N LYS A 96 -13.01 25.48 -4.76
CA LYS A 96 -14.44 25.54 -5.09
C LYS A 96 -15.17 24.21 -4.82
N ALA A 97 -14.47 23.12 -4.57
CA ALA A 97 -15.05 21.78 -4.40
C ALA A 97 -15.76 21.58 -3.04
N GLY A 98 -15.88 22.63 -2.23
CA GLY A 98 -16.43 22.57 -0.88
C GLY A 98 -15.43 22.00 0.13
N ILE A 99 -15.52 22.47 1.37
CA ILE A 99 -14.73 21.93 2.47
C ILE A 99 -15.27 20.55 2.80
N VAL A 100 -14.39 19.54 2.82
CA VAL A 100 -14.69 18.22 3.40
C VAL A 100 -15.32 18.44 4.77
N GLY A 101 -16.60 18.09 4.93
CA GLY A 101 -17.41 18.41 6.12
C GLY A 101 -16.77 17.98 7.43
N ASP A 102 -17.09 16.77 7.90
CA ASP A 102 -16.41 16.23 9.08
C ASP A 102 -15.03 15.68 8.69
N ARG A 103 -13.98 16.49 8.94
CA ARG A 103 -12.59 16.12 8.70
C ARG A 103 -12.15 14.86 9.47
N LYS A 104 -12.70 14.61 10.66
CA LYS A 104 -12.34 13.45 11.48
C LYS A 104 -12.95 12.19 10.86
N ALA A 105 -14.22 12.24 10.50
CA ALA A 105 -14.88 11.14 9.77
C ALA A 105 -14.17 10.86 8.45
N PHE A 106 -13.85 11.90 7.67
CA PHE A 106 -13.12 11.75 6.41
C PHE A 106 -11.73 11.11 6.58
N CYS A 107 -10.96 11.56 7.58
CA CYS A 107 -9.68 10.92 7.92
C CYS A 107 -9.85 9.44 8.26
N GLU A 108 -10.90 9.07 8.98
CA GLU A 108 -11.20 7.68 9.31
C GLU A 108 -11.61 6.86 8.08
N HIS A 109 -12.36 7.46 7.14
CA HIS A 109 -12.65 6.82 5.86
C HIS A 109 -11.37 6.54 5.06
N ILE A 110 -10.46 7.52 4.96
CA ILE A 110 -9.15 7.31 4.31
C ILE A 110 -8.35 6.21 5.01
N ARG A 111 -8.32 6.19 6.35
CA ARG A 111 -7.61 5.15 7.11
C ARG A 111 -8.12 3.75 6.77
N LYS A 112 -9.45 3.59 6.70
CA LYS A 112 -10.11 2.33 6.33
C LYS A 112 -9.84 1.95 4.87
N ALA A 113 -9.93 2.91 3.94
CA ALA A 113 -9.61 2.70 2.54
C ALA A 113 -8.16 2.22 2.37
N LEU A 114 -7.19 2.90 3.01
CA LEU A 114 -5.78 2.50 3.00
C LEU A 114 -5.59 1.08 3.54
N TYR A 115 -6.26 0.73 4.64
CA TYR A 115 -6.17 -0.61 5.21
C TYR A 115 -6.76 -1.68 4.29
N ALA A 116 -7.91 -1.41 3.67
CA ALA A 116 -8.52 -2.30 2.69
C ALA A 116 -7.62 -2.48 1.46
N SER A 117 -7.10 -1.39 0.87
CA SER A 117 -6.17 -1.44 -0.25
C SER A 117 -4.90 -2.22 0.09
N LYS A 118 -4.37 -2.09 1.32
CA LYS A 118 -3.26 -2.91 1.80
C LYS A 118 -3.62 -4.40 1.77
N ILE A 119 -4.78 -4.79 2.31
CA ILE A 119 -5.25 -6.19 2.28
C ILE A 119 -5.31 -6.71 0.84
N ILE A 120 -5.91 -5.95 -0.08
CA ILE A 120 -6.01 -6.33 -1.50
C ILE A 120 -4.62 -6.51 -2.12
N SER A 121 -3.68 -5.59 -1.88
CA SER A 121 -2.33 -5.70 -2.42
C SER A 121 -1.61 -6.96 -1.94
N TYR A 122 -1.75 -7.32 -0.66
CA TYR A 122 -1.16 -8.54 -0.13
C TYR A 122 -1.86 -9.78 -0.69
N ALA A 123 -3.20 -9.77 -0.81
CA ALA A 123 -3.94 -10.88 -1.43
C ALA A 123 -3.45 -11.16 -2.85
N GLN A 124 -3.26 -10.12 -3.67
CA GLN A 124 -2.70 -10.25 -5.02
C GLN A 124 -1.26 -10.79 -5.01
N GLY A 125 -0.42 -10.33 -4.08
CA GLY A 125 0.95 -10.83 -3.94
C GLY A 125 1.00 -12.32 -3.59
N PHE A 126 0.15 -12.78 -2.68
CA PHE A 126 0.05 -14.21 -2.32
C PHE A 126 -0.59 -15.05 -3.44
N MET A 127 -1.50 -14.49 -4.24
CA MET A 127 -1.97 -15.15 -5.47
C MET A 127 -0.82 -15.39 -6.45
N LEU A 128 0.07 -14.42 -6.63
CA LEU A 128 1.23 -14.57 -7.51
C LEU A 128 2.21 -15.63 -6.98
N LEU A 129 2.45 -15.66 -5.66
CA LEU A 129 3.25 -16.72 -5.04
C LEU A 129 2.60 -18.10 -5.18
N ALA A 130 1.28 -18.18 -5.08
CA ALA A 130 0.55 -19.43 -5.27
C ALA A 130 0.68 -19.96 -6.71
N GLU A 131 0.57 -19.08 -7.70
CA GLU A 131 0.75 -19.47 -9.10
C GLU A 131 2.20 -19.86 -9.39
N ALA A 132 3.18 -19.12 -8.87
CA ALA A 132 4.60 -19.50 -8.97
C ALA A 132 4.87 -20.87 -8.30
N ASN A 133 4.30 -21.10 -7.12
CA ASN A 133 4.41 -22.38 -6.43
C ASN A 133 3.89 -23.55 -7.29
N ARG A 134 2.76 -23.34 -7.98
CA ARG A 134 2.15 -24.32 -8.89
C ARG A 134 3.00 -24.56 -10.14
N VAL A 135 3.43 -23.49 -10.81
CA VAL A 135 4.19 -23.56 -12.07
C VAL A 135 5.56 -24.18 -11.86
N PHE A 136 6.24 -23.81 -10.78
CA PHE A 136 7.62 -24.23 -10.53
C PHE A 136 7.77 -25.41 -9.56
N ASN A 137 6.67 -25.89 -8.98
CA ASN A 137 6.66 -26.99 -8.01
C ASN A 137 7.62 -26.77 -6.82
N TRP A 138 7.65 -25.56 -6.27
CA TRP A 138 8.58 -25.16 -5.21
C TRP A 138 8.18 -25.59 -3.80
N ASN A 139 6.96 -26.09 -3.60
CA ASN A 139 6.40 -26.46 -2.30
C ASN A 139 6.54 -25.33 -1.24
N LEU A 140 6.18 -24.11 -1.62
CA LEU A 140 6.29 -22.92 -0.79
C LEU A 140 5.39 -23.01 0.45
N ASN A 141 5.93 -22.58 1.60
CA ASN A 141 5.18 -22.41 2.83
C ASN A 141 4.81 -20.93 3.04
N PHE A 142 3.56 -20.56 2.72
CA PHE A 142 3.10 -19.17 2.78
C PHE A 142 3.07 -18.59 4.20
N GLY A 143 2.79 -19.42 5.22
CA GLY A 143 2.88 -19.01 6.62
C GLY A 143 4.31 -18.67 7.03
N ALA A 144 5.29 -19.47 6.61
CA ALA A 144 6.71 -19.20 6.84
C ALA A 144 7.19 -17.95 6.10
N ILE A 145 6.75 -17.73 4.85
CA ILE A 145 7.05 -16.49 4.10
C ILE A 145 6.51 -15.27 4.86
N ALA A 146 5.26 -15.30 5.33
CA ALA A 146 4.67 -14.22 6.11
C ALA A 146 5.41 -13.97 7.43
N LEU A 147 5.87 -15.03 8.10
CA LEU A 147 6.68 -14.95 9.31
C LEU A 147 8.02 -14.24 9.04
N MET A 148 8.72 -14.61 7.96
CA MET A 148 9.99 -14.00 7.58
C MET A 148 9.86 -12.51 7.29
N TRP A 149 8.72 -12.08 6.75
CA TRP A 149 8.47 -10.65 6.51
C TRP A 149 8.07 -9.89 7.77
N ARG A 150 7.71 -10.56 8.87
CA ARG A 150 7.23 -9.90 10.10
C ARG A 150 8.31 -9.03 10.77
N GLY A 151 9.59 -9.33 10.54
CA GLY A 151 10.72 -8.59 11.09
C GLY A 151 11.84 -8.37 10.06
N GLY A 152 12.73 -7.41 10.32
CA GLY A 152 13.92 -7.14 9.51
C GLY A 152 13.69 -6.46 8.15
N CYS A 153 12.60 -6.78 7.44
CA CYS A 153 12.32 -6.20 6.13
C CYS A 153 11.58 -4.84 6.20
N ILE A 154 11.49 -4.15 5.06
CA ILE A 154 10.83 -2.83 4.95
C ILE A 154 9.31 -2.92 5.15
N ILE A 155 8.69 -4.02 4.75
CA ILE A 155 7.23 -4.20 4.83
C ILE A 155 6.76 -4.72 6.20
N ARG A 156 7.67 -4.85 7.17
CA ARG A 156 7.38 -5.38 8.50
C ARG A 156 6.22 -4.63 9.18
N SER A 157 5.30 -5.40 9.74
CA SER A 157 4.07 -4.89 10.34
C SER A 157 3.38 -5.95 11.18
N ARG A 158 2.56 -5.52 12.16
CA ARG A 158 1.64 -6.43 12.88
C ARG A 158 0.74 -7.22 11.92
N PHE A 159 0.36 -6.59 10.81
CA PHE A 159 -0.47 -7.17 9.74
C PHE A 159 0.04 -8.53 9.23
N LEU A 160 1.35 -8.71 9.10
CA LEU A 160 1.95 -9.96 8.64
C LEU A 160 1.75 -11.12 9.62
N GLY A 161 1.57 -10.80 10.92
CA GLY A 161 1.19 -11.78 11.92
C GLY A 161 -0.20 -12.38 11.66
N GLU A 162 -1.15 -11.57 11.16
CA GLU A 162 -2.49 -12.04 10.80
C GLU A 162 -2.47 -12.89 9.53
N ILE A 163 -1.60 -12.55 8.55
CA ILE A 163 -1.41 -13.39 7.36
C ILE A 163 -0.84 -14.77 7.74
N LYS A 164 0.16 -14.80 8.64
CA LYS A 164 0.71 -16.07 9.13
C LYS A 164 -0.40 -16.92 9.76
N LYS A 165 -1.19 -16.34 10.68
CA LYS A 165 -2.29 -17.06 11.34
C LYS A 165 -3.28 -17.64 10.33
N ALA A 166 -3.65 -16.88 9.31
CA ALA A 166 -4.56 -17.34 8.26
C ALA A 166 -4.02 -18.60 7.56
N PHE A 167 -2.73 -18.64 7.21
CA PHE A 167 -2.10 -19.83 6.60
C PHE A 167 -1.79 -20.95 7.60
N ASP A 168 -1.58 -20.65 8.89
CA ASP A 168 -1.47 -21.68 9.93
C ASP A 168 -2.82 -22.41 10.11
N THR A 169 -3.93 -21.67 10.06
CA THR A 169 -5.29 -22.23 10.15
C THR A 169 -5.69 -22.98 8.89
N ASN A 170 -5.39 -22.43 7.71
CA ASN A 170 -5.65 -23.09 6.43
C ASN A 170 -4.45 -22.96 5.48
N PRO A 171 -3.53 -23.94 5.46
CA PRO A 171 -2.37 -23.93 4.57
C PRO A 171 -2.73 -23.94 3.08
N LYS A 172 -3.95 -24.36 2.72
CA LYS A 172 -4.47 -24.43 1.35
C LYS A 172 -5.39 -23.25 1.00
N LEU A 173 -5.31 -22.16 1.75
CA LEU A 173 -6.12 -20.97 1.53
C LEU A 173 -5.89 -20.42 0.10
N SER A 174 -6.95 -20.39 -0.71
CA SER A 174 -6.88 -19.95 -2.11
C SER A 174 -6.68 -18.45 -2.26
N ASN A 175 -7.20 -17.66 -1.32
CA ASN A 175 -7.06 -16.21 -1.29
C ASN A 175 -7.17 -15.71 0.15
N LEU A 176 -6.33 -14.74 0.53
CA LEU A 176 -6.37 -14.11 1.86
C LEU A 176 -7.75 -13.56 2.22
N LEU A 177 -8.53 -13.10 1.24
CA LEU A 177 -9.87 -12.56 1.46
C LEU A 177 -10.89 -13.59 1.96
N MET A 178 -10.59 -14.88 1.83
CA MET A 178 -11.47 -15.97 2.32
C MET A 178 -11.22 -16.33 3.78
N ASP A 179 -10.16 -15.80 4.40
CA ASP A 179 -9.94 -15.95 5.83
C ASP A 179 -10.86 -15.01 6.65
N THR A 180 -11.32 -15.49 7.80
CA THR A 180 -12.30 -14.82 8.66
C THR A 180 -11.83 -13.45 9.12
N PHE A 181 -10.55 -13.28 9.46
CA PHE A 181 -10.02 -11.99 9.90
C PHE A 181 -10.07 -10.96 8.76
N PHE A 182 -9.57 -11.32 7.58
CA PHE A 182 -9.53 -10.41 6.43
C PHE A 182 -10.92 -10.12 5.87
N LEU A 183 -11.81 -11.10 5.83
CA LEU A 183 -13.21 -10.90 5.45
C LEU A 183 -13.89 -9.86 6.34
N ASN A 184 -13.73 -10.00 7.66
CA ASN A 184 -14.29 -9.06 8.63
C ASN A 184 -13.65 -7.67 8.54
N ALA A 185 -12.35 -7.60 8.28
CA ALA A 185 -11.66 -6.34 8.06
C ALA A 185 -12.19 -5.60 6.83
N ILE A 186 -12.37 -6.30 5.70
CA ILE A 186 -12.93 -5.72 4.47
C ILE A 186 -14.37 -5.27 4.70
N LYS A 187 -15.22 -6.10 5.30
CA LYS A 187 -16.62 -5.74 5.63
C LYS A 187 -16.71 -4.42 6.40
N LYS A 188 -15.82 -4.21 7.38
CA LYS A 188 -15.77 -2.95 8.17
C LYS A 188 -15.29 -1.73 7.38
N CYS A 189 -14.59 -1.94 6.26
CA CYS A 189 -14.03 -0.88 5.43
C CYS A 189 -14.91 -0.54 4.21
N GLN A 190 -15.81 -1.43 3.79
CA GLN A 190 -16.64 -1.25 2.58
C GLN A 190 -17.36 0.10 2.50
N VAL A 191 -18.00 0.55 3.58
CA VAL A 191 -18.72 1.84 3.63
C VAL A 191 -17.80 3.03 3.37
N SER A 192 -16.49 2.90 3.60
CA SER A 192 -15.50 3.94 3.32
C SER A 192 -14.92 3.91 1.91
N CYS A 193 -15.26 2.89 1.12
CA CYS A 193 -14.79 2.70 -0.25
C CYS A 193 -15.90 2.99 -1.29
N LEU A 194 -17.09 3.38 -0.82
CA LEU A 194 -18.21 3.91 -1.61
C LEU A 194 -18.13 5.43 -1.64
#